data_AF-A0A098ECW3-F1
#
_entry.id   AF-A0A098ECW3-F1
#
_cell.length_a   1.000
_cell.length_b   1.000
_cell.length_c   1.000
_cell.angle_alpha   90.00
_cell.angle_beta   90.00
_cell.angle_gamma   90.00
#
_symmetry.space_group_name_H-M   'P 1'
#
loop_
_entity.id
_entity.type
_entity.pdbx_description
1 polymer ?
#
loop_
_entity_poly.entity_id
_entity_poly.type
_entity_poly.pdbx_seq_one_letter_code
_entity_poly.pdbx_strand_id
1 'polypeptide(L)'
;MLQAMEFQKPVVVPNIGLIGKRVFENHLGLTYKHKKYDEFKKVVYKMQNEYYNFIPYTITFYKSFSKEDIFKRLDLMQEINKYK
;
A
#
# COMPACT_ATOMS: atom_id res chain seq x y z
N MET A 1 -4.48 5.86 2.35
CA MET A 1 -3.33 4.96 2.10
C MET A 1 -2.32 5.61 1.16
N LEU A 2 -2.63 5.79 -0.13
CA LEU A 2 -1.69 6.41 -1.09
C LEU A 2 -1.17 7.78 -0.66
N GLN A 3 -2.03 8.67 -0.14
CA GLN A 3 -1.60 9.96 0.42
C GLN A 3 -0.60 9.84 1.57
N ALA A 4 -0.70 8.79 2.41
CA ALA A 4 0.31 8.58 3.47
C ALA A 4 1.66 8.19 2.85
N MET A 5 1.62 7.41 1.78
CA MET A 5 2.79 6.89 1.07
C MET A 5 3.53 7.97 0.28
N GLU A 6 2.82 8.99 -0.19
CA GLU A 6 3.41 10.21 -0.77
C GLU A 6 4.40 10.86 0.21
N PHE A 7 4.06 10.88 1.50
CA PHE A 7 4.94 11.35 2.58
C PHE A 7 5.85 10.26 3.14
N GLN A 8 6.03 9.16 2.42
CA GLN A 8 6.88 8.03 2.81
C GLN A 8 6.47 7.40 4.15
N LYS A 9 5.17 7.44 4.47
CA LYS A 9 4.63 6.90 5.72
C LYS A 9 4.02 5.51 5.50
N PRO A 10 4.56 4.47 6.17
CA PRO A 10 3.91 3.18 6.29
C PRO A 10 2.54 3.29 6.96
N VAL A 11 1.66 2.32 6.74
CA VAL A 11 0.28 2.37 7.21
C VAL A 11 -0.08 1.20 8.13
N VAL A 12 -0.97 1.46 9.08
CA VAL A 12 -1.67 0.43 9.84
C VAL A 12 -3.13 0.42 9.38
N VAL A 13 -3.59 -0.68 8.81
CA VAL A 13 -4.95 -0.79 8.24
C VAL A 13 -5.66 -2.05 8.70
N PRO A 14 -7.01 -2.07 8.75
CA PRO A 14 -7.73 -3.30 8.98
C PRO A 14 -7.48 -4.28 7.82
N ASN A 15 -7.35 -5.57 8.13
CA ASN A 15 -7.24 -6.62 7.14
C ASN A 15 -8.62 -6.91 6.50
N ILE A 16 -9.05 -6.01 5.61
CA ILE A 16 -10.31 -6.10 4.88
C ILE A 16 -10.10 -5.82 3.39
N GLY A 17 -10.70 -6.68 2.56
CA GLY A 17 -10.75 -6.53 1.11
C GLY A 17 -9.39 -6.26 0.46
N LEU A 18 -9.40 -5.36 -0.53
CA LEU A 18 -8.21 -5.03 -1.31
C LEU A 18 -7.16 -4.25 -0.52
N ILE A 19 -7.57 -3.43 0.45
CA ILE A 19 -6.67 -2.56 1.20
C ILE A 19 -5.72 -3.39 2.07
N GLY A 20 -6.27 -4.28 2.89
CA GLY A 20 -5.48 -5.18 3.74
C GLY A 20 -4.54 -6.06 2.91
N LYS A 21 -5.07 -6.65 1.83
CA LYS A 21 -4.30 -7.46 0.88
C LYS A 21 -3.10 -6.69 0.30
N ARG A 22 -3.33 -5.48 -0.22
CA ARG A 22 -2.26 -4.66 -0.81
C ARG A 22 -1.18 -4.29 0.20
N VAL A 23 -1.56 -3.92 1.44
CA VAL A 23 -0.57 -3.56 2.47
C VAL A 23 0.30 -4.76 2.83
N PHE A 24 -0.30 -5.94 2.99
CA PHE A 24 0.42 -7.16 3.31
C PHE A 24 1.35 -7.60 2.17
N GLU A 25 0.82 -7.77 0.95
CA GLU A 25 1.60 -8.30 -0.18
C GLU A 25 2.76 -7.38 -0.58
N ASN A 26 2.57 -6.07 -0.48
CA ASN A 26 3.58 -5.09 -0.92
C ASN A 26 4.43 -4.57 0.25
N HIS A 27 4.32 -5.17 1.45
CA HIS A 27 5.12 -4.78 2.62
C HIS A 27 5.03 -3.28 2.95
N LEU A 28 3.83 -2.72 2.90
CA LEU A 28 3.60 -1.27 3.06
C LEU A 28 3.32 -0.84 4.50
N GLY A 29 3.39 -1.79 5.42
CA GLY A 29 3.10 -1.61 6.82
C GLY A 29 2.48 -2.86 7.41
N LEU A 30 1.58 -2.67 8.37
CA LEU A 30 0.99 -3.77 9.13
C LEU A 30 -0.53 -3.77 9.00
N THR A 31 -1.11 -4.95 9.15
CA THR A 31 -2.57 -5.12 9.18
C THR A 31 -3.03 -5.65 10.54
N TYR A 32 -4.29 -5.40 10.88
CA TYR A 32 -4.92 -5.93 12.09
C TYR A 32 -6.30 -6.49 11.77
N LYS A 33 -6.78 -7.48 12.54
CA LYS A 33 -8.13 -8.04 12.37
C LYS A 33 -9.20 -6.98 12.59
N HIS A 34 -10.11 -6.86 11.63
CA HIS A 34 -11.19 -5.88 11.68
C HIS A 34 -12.02 -6.02 12.97
N LYS A 35 -12.35 -4.88 13.60
CA LYS A 35 -13.08 -4.78 14.88
C LYS A 35 -12.37 -5.40 16.11
N LYS A 36 -11.09 -5.76 16.01
CA LYS A 36 -10.26 -6.19 17.15
C LYS A 36 -9.31 -5.09 17.60
N TYR A 37 -9.80 -4.17 18.44
CA TYR A 37 -9.05 -2.99 18.88
C TYR A 37 -7.83 -3.29 19.76
N ASP A 38 -7.85 -4.39 20.51
CA ASP A 38 -6.67 -4.81 21.29
C ASP A 38 -5.51 -5.24 20.39
N GLU A 39 -5.84 -5.86 19.25
CA GLU A 39 -4.85 -6.19 18.23
C GLU A 39 -4.33 -4.94 17.54
N PHE A 40 -5.21 -3.98 17.23
CA PHE A 40 -4.81 -2.68 16.67
C PHE A 40 -3.76 -1.99 17.55
N LYS A 41 -3.97 -1.93 18.88
CA LYS A 41 -2.98 -1.34 19.81
C LYS A 41 -1.62 -2.03 19.70
N LYS A 42 -1.59 -3.37 19.74
CA LYS A 42 -0.35 -4.15 19.60
C LYS A 42 0.36 -3.88 18.27
N VAL A 43 -0.41 -3.81 17.18
CA VAL A 43 0.11 -3.53 15.84
C VAL A 43 0.68 -2.11 15.72
N VAL A 44 0.05 -1.12 16.36
CA VAL A 44 0.59 0.25 16.41
C VAL A 44 1.93 0.30 17.14
N TYR A 45 2.05 -0.35 18.30
CA TYR A 45 3.34 -0.43 19.01
C TYR A 45 4.40 -1.16 18.19
N LYS A 46 4.04 -2.25 17.52
CA LYS A 46 4.94 -2.95 16.59
C LYS A 46 5.39 -2.04 15.44
N MET A 47 4.46 -1.28 14.85
CA MET A 47 4.75 -0.32 13.79
C MET A 47 5.76 0.74 14.23
N GLN A 48 5.69 1.24 15.47
CA GLN A 48 6.64 2.22 15.97
C GLN A 48 8.08 1.69 15.99
N ASN A 49 8.26 0.41 16.33
CA ASN A 49 9.59 -0.22 16.38
C ASN A 49 10.11 -0.61 14.99
N GLU A 50 9.22 -0.96 14.07
CA GLU A 50 9.58 -1.46 12.74
C GLU A 50 9.39 -0.40 11.63
N TYR A 51 9.05 0.85 11.99
CA TYR A 51 8.60 1.90 11.06
C TYR A 51 9.52 2.03 9.84
N TYR A 52 10.82 2.12 10.09
CA TYR A 52 11.83 2.35 9.05
C TYR A 52 11.95 1.17 8.06
N ASN A 53 11.57 -0.05 8.46
CA ASN A 53 11.65 -1.24 7.61
C ASN A 53 10.68 -1.17 6.42
N PHE A 54 9.61 -0.38 6.53
CA PHE A 54 8.55 -0.29 5.51
C PHE A 54 8.73 0.90 4.54
N ILE A 55 9.63 1.85 4.85
CA ILE A 55 9.82 3.07 4.05
C ILE A 55 10.25 2.76 2.59
N PRO A 56 11.25 1.88 2.34
CA PRO A 56 11.68 1.58 0.96
C PRO A 56 10.55 1.02 0.09
N TYR A 57 9.72 0.16 0.67
CA TYR A 57 8.57 -0.45 -0.01
C TYR A 57 7.47 0.57 -0.27
N THR A 58 7.23 1.46 0.70
CA THR A 58 6.27 2.57 0.57
C THR A 58 6.61 3.49 -0.60
N ILE A 59 7.88 3.88 -0.71
CA ILE A 59 8.38 4.73 -1.81
C ILE A 59 8.22 3.99 -3.15
N THR A 60 8.65 2.73 -3.21
CA THR A 60 8.59 1.91 -4.43
C THR A 60 7.15 1.74 -4.90
N PHE A 61 6.23 1.41 -3.99
CA PHE A 61 4.83 1.25 -4.29
C PHE A 61 4.19 2.55 -4.75
N TYR A 62 4.44 3.68 -4.06
CA TYR A 62 3.90 4.98 -4.47
C TYR A 62 4.35 5.39 -5.87
N LYS A 63 5.62 5.15 -6.23
CA LYS A 63 6.14 5.42 -7.57
C LYS A 63 5.38 4.66 -8.67
N SER A 64 4.88 3.45 -8.39
CA SER A 64 4.05 2.71 -9.36
C SER A 64 2.68 3.35 -9.66
N PHE A 65 2.28 4.36 -8.87
CA PHE A 65 1.12 5.22 -9.09
C PHE A 65 1.52 6.62 -9.56
N SER A 66 2.76 6.81 -10.04
CA SER A 66 3.13 8.05 -10.72
C SER A 66 2.20 8.28 -11.91
N LYS A 67 1.91 9.55 -12.19
CA LYS A 67 1.05 9.94 -13.31
C LYS A 67 1.56 9.31 -14.60
N GLU A 68 2.89 9.35 -14.79
CA GLU A 68 3.61 8.79 -15.93
C GLU A 68 3.39 7.28 -16.06
N ASP A 69 3.50 6.51 -14.97
CA ASP A 69 3.31 5.05 -15.02
C ASP A 69 1.84 4.66 -15.18
N ILE A 70 0.91 5.47 -14.66
CA ILE A 70 -0.53 5.28 -14.89
C ILE A 70 -0.87 5.49 -16.35
N PHE A 71 -0.40 6.58 -16.98
CA PHE A 71 -0.67 6.83 -18.41
C PHE A 71 -0.02 5.77 -19.30
N LYS A 72 1.24 5.38 -19.04
CA LYS A 72 1.88 4.26 -19.77
C LYS A 72 1.06 2.97 -19.72
N ARG A 73 0.48 2.65 -18.56
CA ARG A 73 -0.38 1.45 -18.42
C ARG A 73 -1.70 1.61 -19.16
N LEU A 74 -2.30 2.80 -19.16
CA LEU A 74 -3.56 3.07 -19.88
C LEU A 74 -3.36 3.02 -21.40
N ASP A 75 -2.28 3.57 -21.92
CA ASP A 75 -1.95 3.57 -23.34
C ASP A 75 -1.75 2.13 -23.86
N LEU A 76 -1.02 1.30 -23.12
CA LEU A 76 -0.87 -0.14 -23.41
C LEU A 76 -2.22 -0.88 -23.46
N MET A 77 -3.15 -0.54 -22.57
CA MET A 77 -4.48 -1.16 -22.56
C MET A 77 -5.33 -0.73 -23.77
N GLN A 78 -5.19 0.51 -24.25
CA GLN A 78 -5.84 0.97 -25.47
C GLN A 78 -5.28 0.29 -26.71
N GLU A 79 -3.96 0.12 -26.80
CA GLU A 79 -3.33 -0.62 -27.89
C GLU A 79 -3.80 -2.08 -27.95
N ILE A 80 -3.82 -2.79 -26.84
CA ILE A 80 -4.31 -4.18 -26.78
C ILE A 80 -5.78 -4.29 -27.23
N ASN A 81 -6.62 -3.32 -26.87
CA ASN A 81 -8.02 -3.29 -27.31
C ASN A 81 -8.19 -2.91 -28.79
N LYS A 82 -7.20 -2.26 -29.41
CA LYS A 82 -7.24 -1.93 -30.84
C LYS A 82 -6.97 -3.14 -31.74
N TYR A 83 -6.32 -4.17 -31.19
CA TYR A 83 -6.03 -5.44 -31.88
C TYR A 83 -6.99 -6.58 -31.48
N LYS A 84 -8.08 -6.26 -30.78
CA LYS A 84 -9.21 -7.16 -30.51
C LYS A 84 -10.39 -6.80 -31.40
#